data_AF-A0A9N8D2P3-F1
#
_entry.id   AF-A0A9N8D2P3-F1
#
_cell.length_a   1.000
_cell.length_b   1.000
_cell.length_c   1.000
_cell.angle_alpha   90.00
_cell.angle_beta   90.00
_cell.angle_gamma   90.00
#
_symmetry.space_group_name_H-M   'P 1'
#
loop_
_entity.id
_entity.type
_entity.pdbx_description
1 polymer ?
#
loop_
_entity_poly.entity_id
_entity_poly.type
_entity_poly.pdbx_seq_one_letter_code
_entity_poly.pdbx_strand_id
1 'polypeptide(L)' 'MLKKIFVILSLFFFCQSVYAGGVSLGATRLIYPTEKNQITLKIYNSDKDGNYLVQSWVSDDHEKKVLIL' A
#
# COMPACT_ATOMS: atom_id res chain seq x y z
N MET A 1 2.34 46.52 -4.30
CA MET A 1 2.69 45.27 -5.02
C MET A 1 3.49 44.29 -4.15
N LEU A 2 4.47 44.78 -3.37
CA LEU A 2 5.30 43.95 -2.48
C LEU A 2 4.53 43.08 -1.46
N LYS A 3 3.44 43.60 -0.85
CA LYS A 3 2.58 42.82 0.06
C LYS A 3 1.91 41.60 -0.61
N LYS A 4 1.48 41.74 -1.86
CA LYS A 4 0.85 40.63 -2.61
C LYS A 4 1.88 39.54 -2.95
N ILE A 5 3.09 39.96 -3.31
CA ILE A 5 4.22 39.06 -3.55
C ILE A 5 4.60 38.32 -2.25
N PHE A 6 4.62 39.02 -1.11
CA PHE A 6 4.92 38.41 0.18
C PHE A 6 3.86 37.38 0.61
N VAL A 7 2.58 37.65 0.34
CA VAL A 7 1.49 36.69 0.59
C VAL A 7 1.63 35.46 -0.31
N ILE A 8 1.90 35.63 -1.61
CA ILE A 8 2.10 34.50 -2.54
C ILE A 8 3.31 33.65 -2.13
N LEU A 9 4.41 34.29 -1.71
CA LEU A 9 5.60 33.58 -1.24
C LEU A 9 5.34 32.79 0.04
N SER A 10 4.56 33.36 0.97
CA SER A 10 4.14 32.68 2.20
C SER A 10 3.31 31.42 1.91
N LEU A 11 2.38 31.46 0.94
CA LEU A 11 1.59 30.30 0.57
C LEU A 11 2.42 29.13 0.01
N PHE A 12 3.52 29.40 -0.69
CA PHE A 12 4.39 28.34 -1.23
C PHE A 12 5.13 27.53 -0.14
N PHE A 13 5.37 28.11 1.04
CA PHE A 13 6.03 27.43 2.15
C PHE A 13 5.12 26.43 2.89
N PHE A 14 3.81 26.44 2.66
CA PHE A 14 2.87 25.51 3.30
C PHE A 14 2.65 24.21 2.51
N CYS A 15 3.23 24.05 1.31
CA CYS A 15 3.19 22.79 0.57
C CYS A 15 4.14 21.77 1.19
N GLN A 16 3.64 20.98 2.15
CA GLN A 16 4.35 19.84 2.70
C GLN A 16 4.20 18.64 1.75
N SER A 17 5.32 18.06 1.31
CA SER A 17 5.32 16.78 0.60
C SER A 17 5.21 15.63 1.59
N VAL A 18 4.15 14.82 1.48
CA VAL A 18 4.03 13.56 2.23
C VAL A 18 4.71 12.46 1.43
N TYR A 19 5.65 11.76 2.06
CA TYR A 19 6.23 10.54 1.50
C TYR A 19 5.52 9.35 2.11
N ALA A 20 4.80 8.59 1.28
CA ALA A 20 4.15 7.35 1.69
C ALA A 20 4.79 6.18 0.95
N GLY A 21 5.30 5.22 1.73
CA GLY A 21 5.75 3.90 1.27
C GLY A 21 4.97 2.80 2.02
N GLY A 22 5.29 1.55 1.73
CA GLY A 22 4.77 0.41 2.49
C GLY A 22 4.48 -0.82 1.63
N VAL A 23 3.66 -1.72 2.16
CA VAL A 23 3.32 -2.99 1.50
C VAL A 23 2.02 -2.84 0.70
N SER A 24 2.03 -3.24 -0.56
CA SER A 24 0.83 -3.26 -1.41
C SER A 24 0.67 -4.60 -2.13
N LEU A 25 -0.58 -4.91 -2.47
CA LEU A 25 -0.96 -6.10 -3.24
C LEU A 25 -1.19 -5.73 -4.71
N GLY A 26 -0.81 -6.63 -5.62
CA GLY A 26 -1.02 -6.43 -7.06
C GLY A 26 -2.48 -6.48 -7.53
N ALA A 27 -3.41 -6.82 -6.64
CA ALA A 27 -4.85 -6.86 -6.91
C ALA A 27 -5.65 -6.62 -5.62
N THR A 28 -6.90 -6.18 -5.76
CA THR A 28 -7.85 -6.00 -4.64
C THR A 28 -8.73 -7.22 -4.38
N ARG A 29 -8.77 -8.16 -5.32
CA ARG A 29 -9.50 -9.43 -5.23
C ARG A 29 -8.73 -10.50 -5.99
N LEU A 30 -8.81 -11.72 -5.48
CA LEU A 30 -8.34 -12.93 -6.14
C LEU A 30 -9.55 -13.75 -6.59
N ILE A 31 -9.59 -14.15 -7.87
CA ILE A 31 -10.59 -15.12 -8.38
C ILE A 31 -9.83 -16.41 -8.62
N TYR A 32 -10.21 -17.46 -7.91
CA TYR A 32 -9.53 -18.76 -7.96
C TYR A 32 -10.33 -19.73 -8.85
N PRO A 33 -9.86 -20.08 -10.06
CA PRO A 33 -10.58 -21.01 -10.93
C PRO A 33 -10.51 -22.44 -10.38
N THR A 34 -11.61 -23.19 -10.50
CA THR A 34 -11.73 -24.54 -9.93
C THR A 34 -10.73 -25.54 -10.52
N GLU A 35 -10.33 -25.36 -11.78
CA GLU A 35 -9.39 -26.21 -12.50
C GLU A 35 -7.90 -25.89 -12.21
N LYS A 36 -7.61 -24.88 -11.38
CA LYS A 36 -6.25 -24.47 -11.04
C LYS A 36 -5.89 -24.93 -9.63
N ASN A 37 -4.65 -25.40 -9.47
CA ASN A 37 -4.09 -25.81 -8.17
C ASN A 37 -3.31 -24.70 -7.48
N GLN A 38 -3.05 -23.59 -8.17
CA GLN A 38 -2.36 -22.43 -7.62
C GLN A 38 -2.74 -21.16 -8.36
N ILE A 39 -2.60 -20.04 -7.68
CA ILE A 39 -2.66 -18.69 -8.24
C ILE A 39 -1.61 -17.83 -7.54
N THR A 40 -1.11 -16.82 -8.25
CA THR A 40 -0.07 -15.93 -7.73
C THR A 40 -0.67 -14.57 -7.41
N LEU A 41 -0.42 -14.09 -6.18
CA LEU A 41 -0.67 -12.70 -5.78
C LEU A 41 0.68 -12.02 -5.57
N LYS A 42 0.94 -10.94 -6.31
CA LYS A 42 2.17 -10.17 -6.18
C LYS A 42 2.10 -9.25 -4.97
N ILE A 43 3.19 -9.18 -4.22
CA ILE A 43 3.38 -8.29 -3.07
C ILE A 43 4.52 -7.33 -3.41
N TYR A 44 4.31 -6.06 -3.15
CA TYR A 44 5.29 -5.00 -3.42
C TYR A 44 5.61 -4.25 -2.13
N ASN A 45 6.88 -3.98 -1.91
CA ASN A 45 7.33 -3.00 -0.93
C ASN A 45 7.72 -1.72 -1.68
N SER A 46 6.92 -0.66 -1.55
CA SER A 46 7.21 0.66 -2.13
C SER A 46 8.02 1.54 -1.18
N ASP A 47 8.21 1.12 0.07
CA ASP A 47 9.17 1.77 0.96
C ASP A 47 10.59 1.43 0.48
N LYS A 48 11.41 2.47 0.29
CA LYS A 48 12.78 2.31 -0.20
C LYS A 48 13.75 1.92 0.91
N ASP A 49 13.41 2.25 2.14
CA ASP A 49 14.30 2.13 3.30
C ASP A 49 13.76 1.10 4.30
N GLY A 50 12.45 0.89 4.33
CA GLY A 50 11.78 -0.06 5.20
C GLY A 50 11.91 -1.51 4.73
N ASN A 51 12.28 -2.41 5.64
CA ASN A 51 12.20 -3.86 5.45
C ASN A 51 11.01 -4.43 6.24
N TYR A 52 10.19 -5.26 5.60
CA TYR A 52 8.99 -5.83 6.22
C TYR A 52 8.99 -7.35 6.19
N LEU A 53 8.55 -7.96 7.29
CA LEU A 53 8.16 -9.36 7.32
C LEU A 53 6.73 -9.48 6.80
N VAL A 54 6.48 -10.49 5.97
CA VAL A 54 5.16 -10.78 5.42
C VAL A 54 4.72 -12.12 5.95
N GLN A 55 3.58 -12.13 6.66
CA GLN A 55 2.89 -13.34 7.10
C GLN A 55 1.52 -13.36 6.45
N SER A 56 1.07 -14.54 5.99
CA SER A 56 -0.17 -14.66 5.22
C SER A 56 -1.02 -15.84 5.68
N TRP A 57 -2.34 -15.62 5.75
CA TRP A 57 -3.33 -16.64 6.05
C TRP A 57 -4.59 -16.41 5.22
N VAL A 58 -5.38 -17.47 5.00
CA VAL A 58 -6.76 -17.36 4.52
C VAL A 58 -7.69 -17.50 5.71
N SER A 59 -8.75 -16.69 5.76
CA SER A 59 -9.84 -16.84 6.73
C SER A 59 -11.12 -17.28 6.02
N ASP A 60 -11.93 -18.10 6.69
CA ASP A 60 -13.33 -18.33 6.30
C ASP A 60 -14.26 -17.22 6.84
N ASP A 61 -15.55 -17.33 6.54
CA ASP A 61 -16.62 -16.42 7.00
C ASP A 61 -16.87 -16.48 8.51
N HIS A 62 -16.30 -17.46 9.20
CA HIS A 62 -16.29 -17.61 10.64
C HIS A 62 -14.96 -17.16 11.29
N GLU A 63 -14.11 -16.44 10.54
CA GLU A 63 -12.79 -15.94 10.96
C GLU A 63 -11.75 -17.02 11.31
N LYS A 64 -12.00 -18.29 10.97
CA LYS A 64 -11.02 -19.36 11.18
C LYS A 64 -9.88 -19.21 10.19
N LYS A 65 -8.65 -19.10 10.72
CA LYS A 65 -7.44 -18.83 9.94
C LYS A 65 -6.68 -20.12 9.57
N VAL A 66 -6.23 -20.19 8.32
CA VAL A 66 -5.28 -21.20 7.83
C VAL A 66 -4.04 -20.48 7.32
N LEU A 67 -2.89 -20.76 7.95
CA LEU A 67 -1.61 -20.16 7.60
C LEU A 67 -1.14 -20.65 6.21
N ILE A 68 -0.64 -19.73 5.39
CA ILE A 68 -0.03 -20.04 4.09
C ILE A 68 1.50 -19.93 4.19
N LEU A 69 1.98 -18.80 4.73
CA LEU A 69 3.40 -18.45 4.91
C LEU A 69 3.58 -17.74 6.25
#